data_AF-A0A529JTL2-F1
#
_entry.id   AF-A0A529JTL2-F1
#
_cell.length_a   1.000
_cell.length_b   1.000
_cell.length_c   1.000
_cell.angle_alpha   90.00
_cell.angle_beta   90.00
_cell.angle_gamma   90.00
#
_symmetry.space_group_name_H-M   'P 1'
#
loop_
_entity.id
_entity.type
_entity.pdbx_description
1 polymer ?
#
loop_
_entity_poly.entity_id
_entity_poly.type
_entity_poly.pdbx_seq_one_letter_code
_entity_poly.pdbx_strand_id
1 'polypeptide(L)'
;LKRLVRTFTLRNQDGFVENFGPDLIARVGQQAPGVRLRFVLKPDKDNTPLCDGSVDLETGVVGKATGPEVRAQALFRDRFVGVVRMGHPLCKLTITPARYAAGRHILSSRRGLDRGPIDDAF
;
A
#
# COMPACT_ATOMS: atom_id res chain seq x y z
N LEU A 1 -3.65 -36.86 0.75
CA LEU A 1 -4.05 -35.51 1.17
C LEU A 1 -4.96 -34.90 0.13
N LYS A 2 -6.12 -34.32 0.50
CA LYS A 2 -6.95 -33.53 -0.43
C LYS A 2 -6.19 -32.25 -0.78
N ARG A 3 -6.00 -32.00 -2.08
CA ARG A 3 -5.36 -30.78 -2.59
C ARG A 3 -6.34 -29.61 -2.49
N LEU A 4 -5.93 -28.49 -1.92
CA LEU A 4 -6.78 -27.29 -1.80
C LEU A 4 -7.06 -26.71 -3.19
N VAL A 5 -8.34 -26.54 -3.52
CA VAL A 5 -8.81 -25.86 -4.74
C VAL A 5 -9.72 -24.72 -4.30
N ARG A 6 -9.23 -23.48 -4.37
CA ARG A 6 -9.94 -22.28 -3.90
C ARG A 6 -9.37 -21.03 -4.57
N THR A 7 -10.22 -20.04 -4.80
CA THR A 7 -9.78 -18.69 -5.14
C THR A 7 -9.73 -17.84 -3.87
N PHE A 8 -8.63 -17.13 -3.65
CA PHE A 8 -8.53 -16.08 -2.64
C PHE A 8 -8.54 -14.72 -3.33
N THR A 9 -9.44 -13.84 -2.91
CA THR A 9 -9.52 -12.45 -3.33
C THR A 9 -8.72 -11.58 -2.37
N LEU A 10 -7.69 -10.92 -2.88
CA LEU A 10 -6.85 -9.98 -2.16
C LEU A 10 -7.15 -8.56 -2.64
N ARG A 11 -7.61 -7.70 -1.75
CA ARG A 11 -7.86 -6.27 -2.04
C ARG A 11 -6.69 -5.42 -1.53
N ASN A 12 -6.00 -4.75 -2.43
CA ASN A 12 -4.69 -4.15 -2.15
C ASN A 12 -4.60 -2.69 -2.61
N GLN A 13 -3.74 -1.92 -1.95
CA GLN A 13 -3.34 -0.60 -2.44
C GLN A 13 -2.20 -0.67 -3.47
N ASP A 14 -2.05 0.42 -4.23
CA ASP A 14 -1.06 0.56 -5.29
C ASP A 14 0.36 0.18 -4.85
N GLY A 15 1.09 -0.49 -5.73
CA GLY A 15 2.45 -0.95 -5.50
C GLY A 15 2.53 -2.34 -4.88
N PHE A 16 1.49 -2.86 -4.21
CA PHE A 16 1.60 -4.20 -3.61
C PHE A 16 1.71 -5.30 -4.67
N VAL A 17 0.84 -5.27 -5.67
CA VAL A 17 0.81 -6.31 -6.71
C VAL A 17 2.07 -6.23 -7.56
N GLU A 18 2.56 -5.03 -7.82
CA GLU A 18 3.78 -4.77 -8.59
C GLU A 18 5.03 -5.27 -7.86
N ASN A 19 5.12 -5.05 -6.54
CA ASN A 19 6.30 -5.43 -5.75
C ASN A 19 6.28 -6.89 -5.29
N PHE A 20 5.12 -7.48 -5.00
CA PHE A 20 5.01 -8.80 -4.35
C PHE A 20 4.22 -9.82 -5.16
N GLY A 21 3.42 -9.39 -6.14
CA GLY A 21 2.55 -10.27 -6.92
C GLY A 21 3.29 -11.40 -7.63
N PRO A 22 4.35 -11.14 -8.42
CA PRO A 22 5.07 -12.17 -9.15
C PRO A 22 5.61 -13.29 -8.24
N ASP A 23 6.33 -12.93 -7.18
CA ASP A 23 6.94 -13.89 -6.25
C ASP A 23 5.88 -14.66 -5.45
N LEU A 24 4.79 -14.00 -5.07
CA LEU A 24 3.67 -14.63 -4.36
C LEU A 24 2.96 -15.66 -5.24
N ILE A 25 2.69 -15.33 -6.51
CA ILE A 25 2.06 -16.24 -7.48
C ILE A 25 2.98 -17.44 -7.73
N ALA A 26 4.28 -17.22 -7.95
CA ALA A 26 5.24 -18.30 -8.17
C ALA A 26 5.28 -19.27 -6.99
N ARG A 27 5.36 -18.73 -5.76
CA ARG A 27 5.38 -19.54 -4.53
C ARG A 27 4.08 -20.33 -4.34
N VAL A 28 2.92 -19.70 -4.54
CA VAL A 28 1.62 -20.38 -4.44
C VAL A 28 1.47 -21.45 -5.52
N GLY A 29 1.95 -21.19 -6.73
CA GLY A 29 1.95 -22.18 -7.81
C GLY A 29 2.75 -23.45 -7.46
N GLN A 30 3.86 -23.31 -6.73
CA GLN A 30 4.66 -24.45 -6.27
C GLN A 30 4.01 -25.18 -5.08
N GLN A 31 3.51 -24.44 -4.09
CA GLN A 31 3.08 -25.00 -2.81
C GLN A 31 1.59 -25.42 -2.78
N ALA A 32 0.74 -24.72 -3.54
CA ALA A 32 -0.69 -24.94 -3.58
C ALA A 32 -1.24 -24.73 -5.01
N PRO A 33 -0.86 -25.55 -6.00
CA PRO A 33 -1.21 -25.36 -7.41
C PRO A 33 -2.71 -25.45 -7.77
N GLY A 34 -3.60 -25.77 -6.81
CA GLY A 34 -5.05 -25.64 -6.99
C GLY A 34 -5.61 -24.28 -6.55
N VAL A 35 -4.76 -23.44 -5.96
CA VAL A 35 -5.13 -22.12 -5.46
C VAL A 35 -4.99 -21.07 -6.56
N ARG A 36 -5.99 -20.18 -6.64
CA ARG A 36 -5.96 -18.99 -7.49
C ARG A 36 -5.92 -17.75 -6.61
N LEU A 37 -5.06 -16.78 -6.98
CA LEU A 37 -5.05 -15.46 -6.36
C LEU A 37 -5.76 -14.48 -7.30
N ARG A 38 -6.77 -13.77 -6.78
CA ARG A 38 -7.48 -12.70 -7.48
C ARG A 38 -7.12 -11.38 -6.79
N PHE A 39 -6.39 -10.51 -7.48
CA PHE A 39 -6.06 -9.18 -6.97
C PHE A 39 -7.11 -8.17 -7.41
N VAL A 40 -7.61 -7.36 -6.47
CA VAL A 40 -8.53 -6.25 -6.74
C VAL A 40 -8.00 -4.97 -6.08
N LEU A 41 -8.35 -3.81 -6.64
CA LEU A 41 -7.92 -2.51 -6.12
C LEU A 41 -8.67 -2.16 -4.83
N LYS A 42 -7.97 -1.50 -3.91
CA LYS A 42 -8.52 -0.90 -2.68
C LYS A 42 -8.58 0.63 -2.83
N PRO A 43 -9.68 1.19 -3.37
CA PRO A 43 -9.79 2.63 -3.59
C PRO A 43 -10.08 3.42 -2.30
N ASP A 44 -10.61 2.77 -1.27
CA ASP A 44 -11.11 3.41 -0.06
C ASP A 44 -10.65 2.67 1.22
N LYS A 45 -11.20 3.07 2.36
CA LYS A 45 -10.94 2.49 3.69
C LYS A 45 -12.10 1.67 4.23
N ASP A 46 -13.12 1.39 3.42
CA ASP A 46 -14.26 0.58 3.84
C ASP A 46 -13.81 -0.86 4.09
N ASN A 47 -14.14 -1.38 5.26
CA ASN A 47 -13.83 -2.74 5.69
C ASN A 47 -14.99 -3.71 5.42
N THR A 48 -16.15 -3.23 4.94
CA THR A 48 -17.31 -4.06 4.58
C THR A 48 -16.92 -5.29 3.74
N PRO A 49 -16.06 -5.18 2.71
CA PRO A 49 -15.67 -6.34 1.90
C PRO A 49 -14.96 -7.47 2.64
N LEU A 50 -14.27 -7.17 3.75
CA LEU A 50 -13.69 -8.19 4.63
C LEU A 50 -14.77 -8.82 5.52
N CYS A 51 -15.68 -8.00 6.02
CA CYS A 51 -16.73 -8.44 6.95
C CYS A 51 -17.78 -9.31 6.26
N ASP A 52 -18.14 -9.00 5.01
CA ASP A 52 -19.12 -9.76 4.22
C ASP A 52 -18.51 -10.94 3.46
N GLY A 53 -17.18 -11.08 3.47
CA GLY A 53 -16.45 -12.17 2.83
C GLY A 53 -16.30 -12.06 1.32
N SER A 54 -16.64 -10.93 0.70
CA SER A 54 -16.39 -10.67 -0.72
C SER A 54 -14.89 -10.53 -1.05
N VAL A 55 -14.08 -10.22 -0.03
CA VAL A 55 -12.61 -10.23 -0.02
C VAL A 55 -12.12 -11.15 1.09
N ASP A 56 -11.11 -11.96 0.79
CA ASP A 56 -10.51 -12.87 1.78
C ASP A 56 -9.39 -12.19 2.60
N LEU A 57 -8.60 -11.30 1.98
CA LEU A 57 -7.52 -10.56 2.64
C LEU A 57 -7.38 -9.15 2.08
N GLU A 58 -6.95 -8.22 2.93
CA GLU A 58 -6.57 -6.88 2.53
C GLU A 58 -5.14 -6.51 2.92
N THR A 59 -4.48 -5.73 2.07
CA THR A 59 -3.23 -5.04 2.43
C THR A 59 -3.48 -3.55 2.57
N GLY A 60 -2.86 -2.96 3.60
CA GLY A 60 -3.02 -1.55 3.90
C GLY A 60 -2.23 -1.15 5.13
N VAL A 61 -2.21 0.15 5.40
CA VAL A 61 -1.60 0.69 6.62
C VAL A 61 -2.55 0.46 7.78
N VAL A 62 -2.13 -0.35 8.75
CA VAL A 62 -2.85 -0.55 10.02
C VAL A 62 -2.85 0.76 10.80
N GLY A 63 -4.02 1.22 11.23
CA GLY A 63 -4.14 2.49 11.95
C GLY A 63 -5.52 2.67 12.55
N LYS A 64 -5.84 3.89 12.98
CA LYS A 64 -7.11 4.22 13.67
C LYS A 64 -8.39 3.86 12.90
N ALA A 65 -8.30 3.66 11.59
CA ALA A 65 -9.43 3.29 10.73
C ALA A 65 -9.64 1.76 10.60
N THR A 66 -8.75 0.95 11.17
CA THR A 66 -8.93 -0.50 11.25
C THR A 66 -9.98 -0.79 12.32
N GLY A 67 -11.15 -1.30 11.92
CA GLY A 67 -12.24 -1.61 12.83
C GLY A 67 -11.88 -2.74 13.82
N PRO A 68 -12.51 -2.79 15.00
CA PRO A 68 -12.24 -3.82 16.01
C PRO A 68 -12.51 -5.25 15.54
N GLU A 69 -13.37 -5.42 14.54
CA GLU A 69 -13.71 -6.69 13.89
C GLU A 69 -12.59 -7.22 12.97
N VAL A 70 -11.61 -6.38 12.62
CA VAL A 70 -10.54 -6.74 11.68
C VAL A 70 -9.31 -7.25 12.44
N ARG A 71 -8.89 -8.48 12.11
CA ARG A 71 -7.59 -9.00 12.54
C ARG A 71 -6.50 -8.52 11.59
N ALA A 72 -5.54 -7.77 12.12
CA ALA A 72 -4.40 -7.28 11.36
C ALA A 72 -3.10 -7.99 11.76
N GLN A 73 -2.26 -8.27 10.77
CA GLN A 73 -0.90 -8.76 10.97
C GLN A 73 0.08 -7.83 10.25
N ALA A 74 1.13 -7.40 10.96
CA ALA A 74 2.20 -6.61 10.37
C ALA A 74 3.02 -7.49 9.41
N LEU A 75 3.11 -7.08 8.14
CA LEU A 75 3.91 -7.76 7.12
C LEU A 75 5.33 -7.20 7.03
N PHE A 76 5.46 -5.88 7.02
CA PHE A 76 6.73 -5.16 6.98
C PHE A 76 6.55 -3.72 7.48
N ARG A 77 7.67 -3.03 7.69
CA ARG A 77 7.71 -1.59 7.92
C ARG A 77 8.40 -0.93 6.74
N ASP A 78 7.89 0.22 6.35
CA ASP A 78 8.47 1.04 5.28
C ASP A 78 8.63 2.48 5.77
N ARG A 79 9.42 3.27 5.05
CA ARG A 79 9.71 4.68 5.37
C ARG A 79 9.47 5.57 4.15
N PHE A 80 8.96 6.76 4.41
CA PHE A 80 8.94 7.80 3.39
C PHE A 80 10.37 8.22 3.04
N VAL A 81 10.61 8.43 1.75
CA VAL A 81 11.86 8.97 1.22
C VAL A 81 11.56 10.17 0.33
N GLY A 82 12.43 11.18 0.38
CA GLY A 82 12.40 12.26 -0.59
C GLY A 82 13.06 11.83 -1.89
N VAL A 83 12.41 12.06 -3.02
CA VAL A 83 12.95 11.80 -4.35
C VAL A 83 13.08 13.12 -5.11
N VAL A 84 14.25 13.36 -5.67
CA VAL A 84 14.55 14.54 -6.49
C VAL A 84 15.37 14.12 -7.70
N ARG A 85 15.40 14.94 -8.74
CA ARG A 85 16.27 14.69 -9.89
C ARG A 85 17.74 14.69 -9.48
N MET A 86 18.59 14.01 -10.27
CA MET A 86 20.04 14.10 -10.07
C MET A 86 20.55 15.54 -10.12
N GLY A 87 21.47 15.87 -9.21
CA GLY A 87 22.05 17.21 -9.08
C GLY A 87 21.13 18.27 -8.45
N HIS A 88 20.01 17.87 -7.84
CA HIS A 88 19.07 18.81 -7.22
C HIS A 88 19.72 19.61 -6.07
N PRO A 89 19.41 20.92 -5.92
CA PRO A 89 19.97 21.74 -4.83
C PRO A 89 19.74 21.17 -3.43
N LEU A 90 18.61 20.49 -3.19
CA LEU A 90 18.32 19.84 -1.90
C LEU A 90 19.31 18.72 -1.53
N CYS A 91 20.04 18.16 -2.50
CA CYS A 91 21.07 17.15 -2.22
C CYS A 91 22.42 17.76 -1.83
N LYS A 92 22.62 19.08 -2.05
CA LYS A 92 23.91 19.75 -1.81
C LYS A 92 24.08 20.22 -0.37
N LEU A 93 23.00 20.26 0.40
CA LEU A 93 22.97 20.80 1.75
C LEU A 93 22.20 19.85 2.67
N THR A 94 22.46 19.94 3.97
CA THR A 94 21.65 19.25 4.97
C THR A 94 20.18 19.63 4.81
N ILE A 95 19.32 18.62 4.70
CA ILE A 95 17.89 18.83 4.58
C ILE A 95 17.30 19.28 5.92
N THR A 96 16.44 20.30 5.89
CA THR A 96 15.68 20.78 7.05
C THR A 96 14.21 20.89 6.66
N PRO A 97 13.25 20.87 7.61
CA PRO A 97 11.84 21.03 7.29
C PRO A 97 11.54 22.30 6.49
N ALA A 98 12.13 23.44 6.86
CA ALA A 98 11.97 24.70 6.14
C ALA A 98 12.51 24.65 4.70
N ARG A 99 13.67 24.00 4.47
CA ARG A 99 14.24 23.83 3.12
C ARG A 99 13.43 22.87 2.27
N TYR A 100 12.92 21.80 2.89
CA TYR A 100 12.04 20.85 2.22
C TYR A 100 10.74 21.55 1.82
N ALA A 101 10.09 22.26 2.76
CA ALA A 101 8.90 23.05 2.51
C ALA A 101 9.15 24.01 1.35
N ALA A 102 10.18 24.88 1.41
CA ALA A 102 10.51 25.87 0.37
C ALA A 102 10.57 25.38 -1.11
N GLY A 103 10.72 24.06 -1.35
CA GLY A 103 10.66 23.48 -2.69
C GLY A 103 9.24 23.41 -3.27
N ARG A 104 9.13 23.18 -4.58
CA ARG A 104 7.87 22.77 -5.20
C ARG A 104 7.71 21.26 -5.08
N HIS A 105 6.54 20.81 -4.63
CA HIS A 105 6.25 19.40 -4.40
C HIS A 105 5.29 18.85 -5.44
N ILE A 106 5.40 17.57 -5.73
CA ILE A 106 4.40 16.81 -6.48
C ILE A 106 3.64 15.98 -5.45
N LEU A 107 2.32 16.23 -5.34
CA LEU A 107 1.43 15.47 -4.46
C LEU A 107 0.73 14.37 -5.25
N SER A 108 0.93 13.12 -4.84
CA SER A 108 0.11 11.99 -5.32
C SER A 108 -1.06 11.79 -4.36
N SER A 109 -2.23 12.34 -4.70
CA SER A 109 -3.41 12.29 -3.84
C SER A 109 -4.24 11.04 -4.09
N ARG A 110 -4.14 10.06 -3.17
CA ARG A 110 -4.96 8.83 -3.22
C ARG A 110 -6.43 9.03 -2.83
N ARG A 111 -6.77 10.19 -2.27
CA ARG A 111 -8.13 10.51 -1.79
C ARG A 111 -8.79 11.66 -2.55
N GLY A 112 -8.18 12.11 -3.65
CA GLY A 112 -8.67 13.26 -4.42
C GLY A 112 -8.61 14.59 -3.65
N LEU A 113 -7.78 14.69 -2.62
CA LEU A 113 -7.50 15.95 -1.94
C LEU A 113 -6.52 16.79 -2.76
N ASP A 114 -6.86 18.05 -3.00
CA ASP A 114 -6.03 19.00 -3.76
C ASP A 114 -4.82 19.51 -2.97
N ARG A 115 -4.84 19.38 -1.64
CA ARG A 115 -3.78 19.85 -0.74
C ARG A 115 -3.36 18.75 0.23
N GLY A 116 -2.09 18.79 0.61
CA GLY A 116 -1.50 17.94 1.65
C GLY A 116 -0.80 18.77 2.73
N PRO A 117 -0.27 18.13 3.78
CA PRO A 117 0.34 18.81 4.93
C PRO A 117 1.51 19.75 4.60
N ILE A 118 2.12 19.59 3.42
CA ILE A 118 3.22 20.45 2.97
C ILE A 118 2.69 21.79 2.47
N ASP A 119 1.50 21.82 1.88
CA ASP A 119 0.88 23.04 1.35
C ASP A 119 0.46 24.01 2.45
N ASP A 120 0.43 23.56 3.71
CA ASP A 120 0.12 24.34 4.91
C ASP A 120 1.39 24.75 5.68
N ALA A 121 2.59 24.38 5.19
CA ALA A 121 3.87 24.62 5.87
C ALA A 121 4.55 25.94 5.45
N PHE A 122 3.89 26.77 4.66
CA PHE A 122 4.40 28.03 4.12
C PHE A 122 3.62 29.24 4.66
#